data_AF-A0AAD3M2M8-F1
#
_entry.id   AF-A0AAD3M2M8-F1
#
_cell.length_a   1.000
_cell.length_b   1.000
_cell.length_c   1.000
_cell.angle_alpha   90.00
_cell.angle_beta   90.00
_cell.angle_gamma   90.00
#
_symmetry.space_group_name_H-M   'P 1'
#
loop_
_entity.id
_entity.type
_entity.pdbx_description
1 polymer ?
#
loop_
_entity_poly.entity_id
_entity_poly.type
_entity_poly.pdbx_seq_one_letter_code
_entity_poly.pdbx_strand_id
1 'polypeptide(L)'
;MAAPLSTMKFWKPGAEAPGISEERELNTETTGSPIIFNPHTALSIEKQRQKLPVFKHRNNILYLVESYQTVIIVGETGCGKTTQIPQYLLEAGWAAEGKVIGVTQPRRVAAISVANRVAEERGALLGHEVGYTIRFDDCSDPHATRIKFLTDGMLVREMMADPLLKKY
;
A
#
# COMPACT_ATOMS: atom_id res chain seq x y z
N MET A 1 40.12 -19.19 -12.09
CA MET A 1 39.93 -18.34 -13.29
C MET A 1 38.61 -17.62 -13.11
N ALA A 2 38.62 -16.30 -12.95
CA ALA A 2 37.43 -15.50 -12.71
C ALA A 2 36.80 -15.05 -14.03
N ALA A 3 35.47 -15.18 -14.17
CA ALA A 3 34.72 -14.68 -15.32
C ALA A 3 34.74 -13.13 -15.34
N PRO A 4 34.80 -12.48 -16.53
CA PRO A 4 34.86 -11.03 -16.59
C PRO A 4 33.50 -10.42 -16.21
N LEU A 5 33.52 -9.49 -15.26
CA LEU A 5 32.38 -8.66 -14.92
C LEU A 5 32.05 -7.74 -16.09
N SER A 6 30.88 -7.94 -16.70
CA SER A 6 30.32 -7.06 -17.72
C SER A 6 30.14 -5.65 -17.13
N THR A 7 30.96 -4.71 -17.62
CA THR A 7 30.85 -3.29 -17.27
C THR A 7 29.56 -2.73 -17.86
N MET A 8 28.55 -2.49 -17.03
CA MET A 8 27.35 -1.78 -17.48
C MET A 8 27.74 -0.37 -17.95
N LYS A 9 27.61 -0.15 -19.25
CA LYS A 9 27.94 1.11 -19.92
C LYS A 9 26.74 2.05 -19.78
N PHE A 10 26.95 3.23 -19.22
CA PHE A 10 25.93 4.29 -19.12
C PHE A 10 25.34 4.61 -20.50
N TRP A 11 24.02 4.49 -20.66
CA TRP A 11 23.30 4.75 -21.90
C TRP A 11 23.04 6.24 -22.07
N LYS A 12 23.46 6.82 -23.20
CA LYS A 12 23.25 8.23 -23.54
C LYS A 12 22.02 8.40 -24.43
N PRO A 13 21.24 9.48 -24.27
CA PRO A 13 20.07 9.75 -25.13
C PRO A 13 20.45 9.77 -26.62
N GLY A 14 19.76 8.97 -27.44
CA GLY A 14 19.95 8.88 -28.89
C GLY A 14 20.77 7.69 -29.39
N ALA A 15 21.31 6.84 -28.50
CA ALA A 15 21.90 5.55 -28.89
C ALA A 15 20.82 4.47 -29.03
N GLU A 16 20.97 3.56 -29.99
CA GLU A 16 20.10 2.38 -30.12
C GLU A 16 19.99 1.64 -28.78
N ALA A 17 18.76 1.45 -28.33
CA ALA A 17 18.49 0.77 -27.07
C ALA A 17 18.94 -0.70 -27.19
N PRO A 18 19.57 -1.28 -26.16
CA PRO A 18 19.80 -2.72 -26.16
C PRO A 18 18.43 -3.42 -26.23
N GLY A 19 18.22 -4.18 -27.30
CA GLY A 19 16.94 -4.84 -27.58
C GLY A 19 16.48 -5.64 -26.37
N ILE A 20 15.30 -5.31 -25.85
CA ILE A 20 14.63 -6.10 -24.81
C ILE A 20 13.93 -7.24 -25.55
N SER A 21 14.63 -8.36 -25.75
CA SER A 21 14.03 -9.60 -26.22
C SER A 21 13.65 -10.48 -25.03
N GLU A 22 12.66 -10.04 -24.25
CA GLU A 22 11.89 -10.91 -23.37
C GLU A 22 10.45 -10.38 -23.36
N GLU A 23 9.63 -10.87 -24.29
CA GLU A 23 8.20 -10.96 -24.02
C GLU A 23 8.06 -11.82 -22.75
N ARG A 24 7.69 -11.19 -21.64
CA ARG A 24 7.31 -11.95 -20.44
C ARG A 24 6.11 -12.81 -20.82
N GLU A 25 6.36 -14.09 -20.98
CA GLU A 25 5.31 -15.10 -21.00
C GLU A 25 4.40 -14.86 -19.80
N LEU A 26 3.10 -14.69 -20.10
CA LEU A 26 2.05 -14.64 -19.11
C LEU A 26 2.00 -16.02 -18.43
N ASN A 27 2.78 -16.17 -17.35
CA ASN A 27 2.66 -17.32 -16.48
C ASN A 27 1.22 -17.34 -15.95
N THR A 28 0.49 -18.37 -16.36
CA THR A 28 -0.81 -18.77 -15.84
C THR A 28 -0.87 -18.53 -14.34
N GLU A 29 -1.80 -17.66 -13.92
CA GLU A 29 -2.04 -17.30 -12.52
C GLU A 29 -2.32 -18.58 -11.72
N THR A 30 -1.27 -19.10 -11.08
CA THR A 30 -1.43 -20.08 -10.02
C THR A 30 -1.98 -19.30 -8.83
N THR A 31 -3.13 -19.72 -8.33
CA THR A 31 -3.80 -19.28 -7.09
C THR A 31 -2.96 -19.59 -5.84
N GLY A 32 -1.68 -19.21 -5.85
CA GLY A 32 -0.80 -19.25 -4.70
C GLY A 32 -0.86 -17.91 -3.99
N SER A 33 -1.24 -17.92 -2.71
CA SER A 33 -1.10 -16.76 -1.84
C SER A 33 0.33 -16.20 -1.99
N PRO A 34 0.52 -14.88 -2.17
CA PRO A 34 1.85 -14.31 -2.27
C PRO A 34 2.65 -14.71 -1.03
N ILE A 35 3.86 -15.24 -1.23
CA ILE A 35 4.74 -15.63 -0.12
C ILE A 35 5.18 -14.35 0.60
N ILE A 36 4.52 -14.02 1.71
CA ILE A 36 4.88 -12.90 2.57
C ILE A 36 5.94 -13.42 3.56
N PHE A 37 7.19 -13.04 3.35
CA PHE A 37 8.26 -13.33 4.30
C PHE A 37 8.08 -12.48 5.57
N ASN A 38 7.63 -13.11 6.65
CA ASN A 38 7.52 -12.50 7.96
C ASN A 38 8.35 -13.32 8.98
N PRO A 39 9.53 -12.84 9.41
CA PRO A 39 10.38 -13.57 10.36
C PRO A 39 9.79 -13.63 11.79
N HIS A 40 8.62 -13.03 12.01
CA HIS A 40 7.97 -12.91 13.30
C HIS A 40 6.57 -13.54 13.33
N THR A 41 6.26 -14.47 12.41
CA THR A 41 4.96 -15.18 12.37
C THR A 41 4.56 -15.84 13.68
N ALA A 42 5.52 -16.31 14.48
CA ALA A 42 5.28 -16.94 15.77
C ALA A 42 4.80 -15.96 16.87
N LEU A 43 4.91 -14.65 16.66
CA LEU A 43 4.44 -13.64 17.60
C LEU A 43 2.98 -13.27 17.32
N SER A 44 2.27 -12.78 18.33
CA SER A 44 0.96 -12.16 18.11
C SER A 44 1.08 -10.98 17.14
N ILE A 45 0.01 -10.75 16.36
CA ILE A 45 -0.07 -9.65 15.39
C ILE A 45 0.32 -8.31 16.03
N GLU A 46 -0.16 -8.04 17.24
CA GLU A 46 0.16 -6.82 17.97
C GLU A 46 1.67 -6.67 18.25
N LYS A 47 2.33 -7.74 18.71
CA LYS A 47 3.78 -7.74 18.92
C LYS A 47 4.56 -7.61 17.62
N GLN A 48 4.05 -8.14 16.51
CA GLN A 48 4.64 -7.93 15.19
C GLN A 48 4.58 -6.44 14.78
N ARG A 49 3.41 -5.80 14.97
CA ARG A 49 3.21 -4.36 14.67
C ARG A 49 4.16 -3.48 15.49
N GLN A 50 4.34 -3.78 16.77
CA GLN A 50 5.24 -3.03 17.68
C GLN A 50 6.72 -3.10 17.28
N LYS A 51 7.13 -4.16 16.59
CA LYS A 51 8.52 -4.33 16.10
C LYS A 51 8.82 -3.52 14.84
N LEU A 52 7.81 -3.05 14.12
CA LEU A 52 8.03 -2.27 12.91
C LEU A 52 8.67 -0.91 13.26
N PRO A 53 9.69 -0.45 12.52
CA PRO A 53 10.37 0.83 12.81
C PRO A 53 9.42 2.02 12.94
N VAL A 54 8.35 2.06 12.12
CA VAL A 54 7.34 3.14 12.16
C VAL A 54 6.63 3.26 13.51
N PHE A 55 6.55 2.19 14.30
CA PHE A 55 5.85 2.18 15.58
C PHE A 55 6.43 3.20 16.57
N LYS A 56 7.76 3.34 16.60
CA LYS A 56 8.46 4.31 17.46
C LYS A 56 8.09 5.76 17.17
N HIS A 57 7.56 6.03 15.98
CA HIS A 57 7.22 7.36 15.50
C HIS A 57 5.71 7.61 15.45
N ARG A 58 4.87 6.69 15.94
CA ARG A 58 3.39 6.79 15.91
C ARG A 58 2.88 8.16 16.37
N ASN A 59 3.27 8.58 17.58
CA ASN A 59 2.77 9.84 18.15
C ASN A 59 3.28 11.06 17.39
N ASN A 60 4.52 11.03 16.90
CA ASN A 60 5.08 12.12 16.10
C ASN A 60 4.34 12.26 14.76
N ILE A 61 4.01 11.14 14.12
CA ILE A 61 3.24 11.14 12.86
C ILE A 61 1.85 11.72 13.11
N LEU A 62 1.15 11.29 14.15
CA LEU A 62 -0.18 11.82 14.48
C LEU A 62 -0.13 13.32 14.76
N TYR A 63 0.82 13.77 15.57
CA TYR A 63 1.01 15.20 15.84
C TYR A 63 1.25 16.02 14.56
N LEU A 64 2.10 15.53 13.65
CA LEU A 64 2.39 16.23 12.40
C LEU A 64 1.17 16.27 11.47
N VAL A 65 0.41 15.17 11.38
CA VAL A 65 -0.79 15.12 10.52
C VAL A 65 -1.91 16.01 11.05
N GLU A 66 -2.05 16.14 12.37
CA GLU A 66 -2.97 17.12 13.00
C GLU A 66 -2.51 18.57 12.80
N SER A 67 -1.21 18.82 12.81
CA SER A 67 -0.65 20.18 12.76
C SER A 67 -0.55 20.73 11.33
N TYR A 68 -0.41 19.86 10.33
CA TYR A 68 -0.10 20.25 8.96
C TYR A 68 -1.01 19.54 7.96
N GLN A 69 -1.57 20.29 7.01
CA GLN A 69 -2.38 19.72 5.91
C GLN A 69 -1.60 18.74 5.02
N THR A 70 -0.27 18.82 4.98
CA THR A 70 0.57 17.93 4.16
C THR A 70 1.83 17.54 4.91
N VAL A 71 2.07 16.24 5.02
CA VAL A 71 3.22 15.66 5.72
C VAL A 71 3.93 14.69 4.78
N ILE A 72 5.24 14.86 4.62
CA ILE A 72 6.08 13.95 3.85
C ILE A 72 6.75 12.97 4.82
N ILE A 73 6.42 11.69 4.69
CA ILE A 73 6.99 10.62 5.54
C ILE A 73 7.97 9.79 4.72
N VAL A 74 9.24 9.84 5.09
CA VAL A 74 10.32 9.07 4.44
C VAL A 74 10.71 7.90 5.34
N GLY A 75 10.91 6.73 4.73
CA GLY A 75 11.43 5.56 5.42
C GLY A 75 11.68 4.41 4.44
N GLU A 76 12.49 3.44 4.84
CA GLU A 76 12.85 2.29 3.99
C GLU A 76 11.66 1.37 3.70
N THR A 77 11.74 0.57 2.63
CA THR A 77 10.75 -0.48 2.35
C THR A 77 10.70 -1.49 3.50
N GLY A 78 9.52 -1.97 3.87
CA GLY A 78 9.35 -2.91 4.98
C GLY A 78 9.28 -2.26 6.38
N CYS A 79 9.47 -0.95 6.49
CA CYS A 79 9.41 -0.27 7.80
C CYS A 79 7.99 -0.12 8.38
N GLY A 80 6.95 -0.51 7.63
CA GLY A 80 5.55 -0.50 8.06
C GLY A 80 4.70 0.70 7.64
N LYS A 81 5.17 1.59 6.75
CA LYS A 81 4.43 2.81 6.35
C LYS A 81 3.01 2.51 5.86
N THR A 82 2.90 1.72 4.80
CA THR A 82 1.63 1.45 4.11
C THR A 82 0.67 0.61 4.95
N THR A 83 1.18 -0.21 5.87
CA THR A 83 0.33 -1.07 6.72
C THR A 83 -0.11 -0.36 7.99
N GLN A 84 0.77 0.40 8.65
CA GLN A 84 0.50 0.91 10.00
C GLN A 84 -0.05 2.35 10.04
N ILE A 85 0.41 3.25 9.18
CA ILE A 85 0.00 4.66 9.22
C ILE A 85 -1.52 4.80 9.04
N PRO A 86 -2.18 4.12 8.06
CA PRO A 86 -3.64 4.20 7.93
C PRO A 86 -4.39 3.72 9.18
N GLN A 87 -3.86 2.69 9.85
CA GLN A 87 -4.44 2.19 11.10
C GLN A 87 -4.30 3.21 12.24
N TYR A 88 -3.17 3.91 12.34
CA TYR A 88 -2.99 4.97 13.35
C TYR A 88 -3.95 6.13 13.12
N LEU A 89 -4.15 6.54 11.86
CA LEU A 89 -5.12 7.59 11.50
C LEU A 89 -6.55 7.16 11.83
N LEU A 90 -6.91 5.91 11.53
CA LEU A 90 -8.21 5.35 11.88
C LEU A 90 -8.42 5.35 13.40
N GLU A 91 -7.44 4.86 14.16
CA GLU A 91 -7.46 4.84 15.63
C GLU A 91 -7.53 6.26 16.23
N ALA A 92 -6.98 7.26 15.55
CA ALA A 92 -7.04 8.67 15.94
C ALA A 92 -8.34 9.38 15.52
N GLY A 93 -9.27 8.70 14.83
CA GLY A 93 -10.58 9.24 14.48
C GLY A 93 -10.63 9.98 13.14
N TRP A 94 -9.61 9.87 12.28
CA TRP A 94 -9.59 10.55 10.97
C TRP A 94 -10.67 10.05 9.99
N ALA A 95 -11.23 8.88 10.25
CA ALA A 95 -12.34 8.31 9.49
C ALA A 95 -13.70 8.49 10.20
N ALA A 96 -13.79 9.47 11.12
CA ALA A 96 -15.06 9.86 11.75
C ALA A 96 -16.05 10.43 10.71
N GLU A 97 -17.32 10.54 11.10
CA GLU A 97 -18.40 11.10 10.25
C GLU A 97 -18.60 10.35 8.91
N GLY A 98 -18.14 9.10 8.83
CA GLY A 98 -18.25 8.29 7.61
C GLY A 98 -17.18 8.58 6.56
N LYS A 99 -16.13 9.34 6.90
CA LYS A 99 -14.97 9.55 6.02
C LYS A 99 -14.13 8.28 5.85
N VAL A 100 -13.30 8.28 4.82
CA VAL A 100 -12.47 7.14 4.43
C VAL A 100 -11.01 7.55 4.28
N ILE A 101 -10.11 6.80 4.91
CA ILE A 101 -8.67 6.96 4.70
C ILE A 101 -8.28 6.24 3.40
N GLY A 102 -7.99 7.02 2.37
CA GLY A 102 -7.55 6.53 1.06
C GLY A 102 -6.04 6.28 1.03
N VAL A 103 -5.63 5.09 0.58
CA VAL A 103 -4.22 4.72 0.45
C VAL A 103 -3.96 4.26 -0.97
N THR A 104 -3.33 5.12 -1.78
CA THR A 104 -3.06 4.76 -3.16
C THR A 104 -1.85 3.83 -3.30
N GLN A 105 -1.90 2.94 -4.28
CA GLN A 105 -0.82 2.04 -4.66
C GLN A 105 -0.65 2.03 -6.19
N PRO A 106 0.56 2.16 -6.74
CA PRO A 106 0.77 2.19 -8.19
C PRO A 106 0.51 0.83 -8.85
N ARG A 107 0.43 -0.27 -8.08
CA ARG A 107 0.26 -1.63 -8.59
C ARG A 107 -0.98 -2.29 -7.98
N ARG A 108 -1.78 -2.94 -8.82
CA ARG A 108 -3.00 -3.68 -8.40
C ARG A 108 -2.70 -4.72 -7.33
N VAL A 109 -1.67 -5.55 -7.54
CA VAL A 109 -1.27 -6.61 -6.60
C VAL A 109 -0.93 -6.04 -5.22
N ALA A 110 -0.28 -4.86 -5.16
CA ALA A 110 0.07 -4.21 -3.90
C ALA A 110 -1.18 -3.69 -3.17
N ALA A 111 -2.15 -3.10 -3.87
CA ALA A 111 -3.40 -2.66 -3.26
C ALA A 111 -4.15 -3.83 -2.61
N ILE A 112 -4.30 -4.94 -3.33
CA ILE A 112 -4.99 -6.15 -2.85
C ILE A 112 -4.23 -6.78 -1.68
N SER A 113 -2.92 -7.00 -1.82
CA SER A 113 -2.12 -7.70 -0.81
C SER A 113 -2.04 -6.91 0.50
N VAL A 114 -1.91 -5.58 0.41
CA VAL A 114 -1.84 -4.73 1.60
C VAL A 114 -3.20 -4.61 2.26
N ALA A 115 -4.30 -4.50 1.50
CA ALA A 115 -5.64 -4.50 2.06
C ALA A 115 -5.94 -5.78 2.84
N ASN A 116 -5.63 -6.95 2.25
CA ASN A 116 -5.73 -8.25 2.93
C ASN A 116 -4.92 -8.27 4.22
N ARG A 117 -3.65 -7.86 4.14
CA ARG A 117 -2.76 -7.84 5.31
C ARG A 117 -3.31 -6.93 6.43
N VAL A 118 -3.81 -5.75 6.09
CA VAL A 118 -4.32 -4.80 7.10
C VAL A 118 -5.66 -5.27 7.66
N ALA A 119 -6.53 -5.90 6.86
CA ALA A 119 -7.75 -6.53 7.33
C ALA A 119 -7.45 -7.64 8.35
N GLU A 120 -6.49 -8.54 8.04
CA GLU A 120 -6.00 -9.56 8.98
C GLU A 120 -5.45 -8.94 10.27
N GLU A 121 -4.63 -7.89 10.17
CA GLU A 121 -4.04 -7.23 11.34
C GLU A 121 -5.09 -6.60 12.26
N ARG A 122 -6.22 -6.16 11.70
CA ARG A 122 -7.37 -5.59 12.41
C ARG A 122 -8.37 -6.64 12.89
N GLY A 123 -8.22 -7.90 12.48
CA GLY A 123 -9.23 -8.94 12.71
C GLY A 123 -10.56 -8.67 12.00
N ALA A 124 -10.53 -7.89 10.91
CA ALA A 124 -11.71 -7.52 10.13
C ALA A 124 -11.83 -8.39 8.87
N LEU A 125 -13.06 -8.60 8.41
CA LEU A 125 -13.30 -9.17 7.09
C LEU A 125 -12.90 -8.15 6.02
N LEU A 126 -12.13 -8.60 5.02
CA LEU A 126 -11.80 -7.79 3.85
C LEU A 126 -13.10 -7.35 3.15
N GLY A 127 -13.15 -6.08 2.77
CA GLY A 127 -14.33 -5.46 2.18
C GLY A 127 -15.28 -4.85 3.20
N HIS A 128 -15.11 -5.12 4.51
CA HIS A 128 -15.88 -4.45 5.57
C HIS A 128 -15.14 -3.20 6.06
N GLU A 129 -14.44 -3.22 7.20
CA GLU A 129 -13.72 -2.04 7.74
C GLU A 129 -12.53 -1.63 6.86
N VAL A 130 -11.87 -2.61 6.25
CA VAL A 130 -10.72 -2.44 5.36
C VAL A 130 -11.07 -3.03 4.01
N GLY A 131 -10.91 -2.27 2.93
CA GLY A 131 -11.25 -2.72 1.58
C GLY A 131 -10.26 -2.22 0.53
N TYR A 132 -10.47 -2.65 -0.72
CA TYR A 132 -9.73 -2.12 -1.86
C TYR A 132 -10.61 -1.86 -3.08
N THR A 133 -10.13 -0.98 -3.95
CA THR A 133 -10.73 -0.77 -5.27
C THR A 133 -9.65 -0.63 -6.33
N ILE A 134 -9.70 -1.51 -7.32
CA ILE A 134 -8.82 -1.52 -8.48
C ILE A 134 -9.65 -1.53 -9.75
N ARG A 135 -8.98 -1.44 -10.91
CA ARG A 135 -9.70 -1.55 -12.18
C ARG A 135 -10.36 -2.93 -12.28
N PHE A 136 -11.66 -2.93 -12.51
CA PHE A 136 -12.54 -4.10 -12.69
C PHE A 136 -12.78 -4.96 -11.44
N ASP A 137 -12.38 -4.49 -10.26
CA ASP A 137 -12.59 -5.23 -9.02
C ASP A 137 -12.66 -4.26 -7.84
N ASP A 138 -13.77 -4.31 -7.10
CA ASP A 138 -14.06 -3.45 -5.95
C ASP A 138 -14.52 -4.33 -4.79
N CYS A 139 -13.66 -4.43 -3.78
CA CYS A 139 -13.92 -5.15 -2.54
C CYS A 139 -13.93 -4.13 -1.40
N SER A 140 -14.98 -3.31 -1.35
CA SER A 140 -15.23 -2.33 -0.30
C SER A 140 -16.72 -2.14 -0.05
N ASP A 141 -17.08 -1.87 1.20
CA ASP A 141 -18.43 -1.53 1.62
C ASP A 141 -18.58 0.00 1.66
N PRO A 142 -19.52 0.59 0.92
CA PRO A 142 -19.71 2.04 0.86
C PRO A 142 -19.96 2.73 2.21
N HIS A 143 -20.49 1.99 3.20
CA HIS A 143 -20.90 2.49 4.51
C HIS A 143 -20.00 2.01 5.65
N ALA A 144 -19.38 0.83 5.52
CA ALA A 144 -18.54 0.24 6.56
C ALA A 144 -17.04 0.47 6.35
N THR A 145 -16.56 0.58 5.10
CA THR A 145 -15.13 0.75 4.85
C THR A 145 -14.62 2.09 5.36
N ARG A 146 -13.55 2.05 6.15
CA ARG A 146 -12.86 3.22 6.71
C ARG A 146 -11.42 3.33 6.23
N ILE A 147 -10.78 2.24 5.85
CA ILE A 147 -9.48 2.24 5.16
C ILE A 147 -9.67 1.63 3.79
N LYS A 148 -9.38 2.40 2.74
CA LYS A 148 -9.56 1.98 1.35
C LYS A 148 -8.23 2.02 0.60
N PHE A 149 -7.73 0.87 0.19
CA PHE A 149 -6.57 0.78 -0.69
C PHE A 149 -7.01 0.85 -2.15
N LEU A 150 -6.42 1.71 -2.95
CA LEU A 150 -6.85 1.88 -4.34
C LEU A 150 -5.69 2.12 -5.28
N THR A 151 -5.86 1.84 -6.57
CA THR A 151 -4.87 2.27 -7.54
C THR A 151 -5.03 3.75 -7.87
N ASP A 152 -3.94 4.41 -8.27
CA ASP A 152 -3.95 5.84 -8.61
C ASP A 152 -5.04 6.18 -9.64
N GLY A 153 -5.21 5.33 -10.65
CA GLY A 153 -6.25 5.49 -11.67
C GLY A 153 -7.69 5.37 -11.15
N MET A 154 -7.91 4.63 -10.05
CA MET A 154 -9.23 4.58 -9.41
C MET A 154 -9.51 5.86 -8.63
N LEU A 155 -8.51 6.41 -7.91
CA LEU A 155 -8.66 7.70 -7.22
C LEU A 155 -8.93 8.83 -8.22
N VAL A 156 -8.19 8.87 -9.33
CA VAL A 156 -8.41 9.87 -10.40
C VAL A 156 -9.82 9.76 -10.97
N ARG A 157 -10.35 8.54 -11.16
CA ARG A 157 -11.73 8.35 -11.60
C ARG A 157 -12.75 8.85 -10.58
N GLU A 158 -12.55 8.58 -9.29
CA GLU A 158 -13.42 9.10 -8.23
C GLU A 158 -13.38 10.63 -8.18
N MET A 159 -12.20 11.24 -8.34
CA MET A 159 -12.03 12.69 -8.42
C MET A 159 -12.74 13.33 -9.61
N MET A 160 -12.91 12.61 -10.74
CA MET A 160 -13.72 13.11 -11.86
C MET A 160 -15.21 13.21 -11.51
N ALA A 161 -15.70 12.36 -10.60
CA ALA A 161 -17.08 12.39 -10.13
C ALA A 161 -17.26 13.36 -8.94
N ASP A 162 -16.31 13.39 -8.01
CA ASP A 162 -16.24 14.34 -6.89
C ASP A 162 -14.86 15.00 -6.83
N PRO A 163 -14.70 16.18 -7.48
CA PRO A 163 -13.42 16.89 -7.54
C PRO A 163 -12.86 17.33 -6.18
N LEU A 164 -13.70 17.38 -5.15
CA LEU A 164 -13.30 17.75 -3.79
C LEU A 164 -13.01 16.55 -2.90
N LEU A 165 -13.24 15.33 -3.40
CA LEU A 165 -13.01 14.08 -2.67
C LEU A 165 -13.63 14.11 -1.26
N LYS A 166 -14.86 14.63 -1.12
CA LYS A 166 -15.50 14.90 0.19
C LYS A 166 -15.70 13.65 1.05
N LYS A 167 -15.66 12.47 0.43
CA LYS A 167 -15.72 11.17 1.10
C LYS A 167 -14.44 10.84 1.89
N TYR A 168 -13.31 11.46 1.55
CA TYR A 168 -12.00 11.21 2.16
C TYR A 168 -11.71 12.20 3.30
#